data_AF-A0A8T5TER6-F1
#
_entry.id   AF-A0A8T5TER6-F1
#
_cell.length_a   1.000
_cell.length_b   1.000
_cell.length_c   1.000
_cell.angle_alpha   90.00
_cell.angle_beta   90.00
_cell.angle_gamma   90.00
#
_symmetry.space_group_name_H-M   'P 1'
#
loop_
_entity.id
_entity.type
_entity.pdbx_description
1 polymer ?
#
loop_
_entity_poly.entity_id
_entity_poly.type
_entity_poly.pdbx_seq_one_letter_code
_entity_poly.pdbx_strand_id
1 'polypeptide(L)'
;MSYQNDDEQKRKKALRKGLERPAIPPPPGIPPPSIHPPMTPTPAQQPPQIPQSPTTFSIPPAQPSIASQDEIAALRRQVNELNNALLQKDQELRQLRGNVSNFQAQLQGYEGKITQLNQEKGTLEMKVQQIEQENMTLQQQIGPLQSQVSTLQQELAYKSKRIDELKEPKAVMSSSLGQGTQNQTPNYGAISSPPIETNQFGTKRKVCPNCAASGTAIKEIEDKTRIISYIPKQTYAKKNICTKCGFEF
;
A
#
# COMPACT_ATOMS: atom_id res chain seq x y z
N MET A 1 29.18 -8.65 -9.25
CA MET A 1 27.78 -9.15 -9.28
C MET A 1 27.57 -10.51 -8.59
N SER A 2 28.59 -11.26 -8.16
CA SER A 2 28.37 -12.55 -7.47
C SER A 2 28.07 -12.45 -5.97
N TYR A 3 28.50 -11.39 -5.28
CA TYR A 3 28.37 -11.30 -3.82
C TYR A 3 26.95 -11.03 -3.29
N GLN A 4 26.02 -10.52 -4.13
CA GLN A 4 24.65 -10.22 -3.69
C GLN A 4 23.73 -11.45 -3.66
N ASN A 5 24.03 -12.48 -4.45
CA ASN A 5 23.21 -13.69 -4.51
C ASN A 5 23.40 -14.61 -3.29
N ASP A 6 24.60 -14.61 -2.70
CA ASP A 6 24.93 -15.47 -1.56
C ASP A 6 24.24 -15.01 -0.27
N ASP A 7 24.14 -13.71 -0.05
CA ASP A 7 23.42 -13.15 1.12
C ASP A 7 21.90 -13.35 1.01
N GLU A 8 21.35 -13.28 -0.20
CA GLU A 8 19.92 -13.55 -0.42
C GLU A 8 19.58 -15.04 -0.21
N GLN A 9 20.46 -15.95 -0.66
CA GLN A 9 20.32 -17.38 -0.38
C GLN A 9 20.47 -17.70 1.12
N LYS A 10 21.38 -17.03 1.83
CA LYS A 10 21.53 -17.18 3.29
C LYS A 10 20.28 -16.72 4.04
N ARG A 11 19.68 -15.59 3.62
CA ARG A 11 18.41 -15.09 4.19
C ARG A 11 17.23 -16.03 3.91
N LYS A 12 17.09 -16.52 2.67
CA LYS A 12 16.04 -17.50 2.31
C LYS A 12 16.19 -18.82 3.07
N LYS A 13 17.42 -19.29 3.31
CA LYS A 13 17.70 -20.51 4.07
C LYS A 13 17.43 -20.33 5.57
N ALA A 14 17.71 -19.16 6.14
CA ALA A 14 17.37 -18.83 7.52
C ALA A 14 15.86 -18.73 7.75
N LEU A 15 15.11 -18.19 6.79
CA LEU A 15 13.65 -18.07 6.89
C LEU A 15 12.95 -19.43 6.86
N ARG A 16 13.45 -20.40 6.10
CA ARG A 16 12.90 -21.77 6.09
C ARG A 16 13.19 -22.56 7.37
N LYS A 17 14.30 -22.26 8.06
CA LYS A 17 14.71 -22.98 9.28
C LYS A 17 13.93 -22.56 10.54
N GLY A 18 13.14 -21.48 10.48
CA GLY A 18 12.30 -21.00 11.58
C GLY A 18 10.82 -21.38 11.48
N LEU A 19 10.42 -22.14 10.44
CA LEU A 19 9.02 -22.46 10.13
C LEU A 19 8.64 -23.93 10.37
N GLU A 20 9.52 -24.75 10.94
CA GLU A 20 9.12 -26.07 11.45
C GLU A 20 8.31 -25.89 12.74
N ARG A 21 6.98 -25.86 12.57
CA ARG A 21 6.04 -26.02 13.69
C ARG A 21 6.32 -27.37 14.37
N PRO A 22 6.44 -27.40 15.71
CA PRO A 22 6.37 -28.66 16.44
C PRO A 22 5.05 -29.36 16.08
N ALA A 23 5.13 -30.64 15.68
CA ALA A 23 3.95 -31.45 15.46
C ALA A 23 3.21 -31.62 16.79
N ILE A 24 2.08 -30.92 16.94
CA ILE A 24 1.18 -31.09 18.09
C ILE A 24 0.44 -32.41 17.88
N PRO A 25 0.50 -33.38 18.80
CA PRO A 25 -0.27 -34.61 18.69
C PRO A 25 -1.78 -34.30 18.72
N PRO A 26 -2.62 -35.05 17.99
CA PRO A 26 -4.07 -34.83 18.01
C PRO A 26 -4.62 -35.02 19.43
N PRO A 27 -5.59 -34.20 19.86
CA PRO A 27 -6.17 -34.33 21.20
C PRO A 27 -6.88 -35.69 21.34
N PRO A 28 -6.80 -36.34 22.52
CA PRO A 28 -7.57 -37.55 22.78
C PRO A 28 -9.08 -37.24 22.67
N GLY A 29 -9.78 -38.08 21.91
CA GLY A 29 -11.21 -37.93 21.65
C GLY A 29 -12.01 -37.87 22.95
N ILE A 30 -12.76 -36.78 23.12
CA ILE A 30 -13.70 -36.59 24.22
C ILE A 30 -14.86 -37.57 24.00
N PRO A 31 -15.15 -38.51 24.93
CA PRO A 31 -16.33 -39.36 24.80
C PRO A 31 -17.60 -38.51 24.94
N PRO A 32 -18.68 -38.83 24.19
CA PRO A 32 -19.91 -38.04 24.21
C PRO A 32 -20.58 -38.07 25.59
N PRO A 33 -21.31 -37.00 25.97
CA PRO A 33 -21.98 -36.94 27.25
C PRO A 33 -23.12 -37.97 27.32
N SER A 34 -23.10 -38.81 28.37
CA SER A 34 -24.21 -39.69 28.71
C SER A 34 -25.43 -38.86 29.12
N ILE A 35 -26.42 -38.82 28.25
CA ILE A 35 -27.74 -38.26 28.53
C ILE A 35 -28.46 -39.25 29.45
N HIS A 36 -28.56 -38.92 30.74
CA HIS A 36 -29.45 -39.64 31.65
C HIS A 36 -30.91 -39.18 31.39
N PRO A 37 -31.88 -40.11 31.32
CA PRO A 37 -33.29 -39.76 31.12
C PRO A 37 -33.87 -39.09 32.38
N PRO A 38 -34.94 -38.28 32.22
CA PRO A 38 -35.55 -37.53 33.32
C PRO A 38 -36.27 -38.48 34.29
N MET A 39 -36.09 -38.24 35.59
CA MET A 39 -36.86 -38.92 36.62
C MET A 39 -38.33 -38.49 36.54
N THR A 40 -39.22 -39.46 36.35
CA THR A 40 -40.67 -39.31 36.49
C THR A 40 -41.06 -39.20 37.96
N PRO A 41 -42.08 -38.39 38.32
CA PRO A 41 -42.56 -38.29 39.69
C PRO A 41 -43.38 -39.53 40.08
N THR A 42 -43.01 -40.14 41.20
CA THR A 42 -43.68 -41.28 41.84
C THR A 42 -45.10 -40.89 42.32
N PRO A 43 -46.14 -41.74 42.15
CA PRO A 43 -47.49 -41.43 42.62
C PRO A 43 -47.61 -41.55 44.15
N ALA A 44 -48.36 -40.63 44.75
CA ALA A 44 -48.76 -40.65 46.15
C ALA A 44 -49.53 -41.93 46.50
N GLN A 45 -49.01 -42.71 47.46
CA GLN A 45 -49.75 -43.80 48.09
C GLN A 45 -50.48 -43.30 49.34
N GLN A 46 -51.74 -43.68 49.46
CA GLN A 46 -52.64 -43.42 50.60
C GLN A 46 -52.09 -44.01 51.92
N PRO A 47 -52.40 -43.39 53.07
CA PRO A 47 -52.01 -43.92 54.38
C PRO A 47 -52.87 -45.13 54.77
N PRO A 48 -52.29 -46.27 55.19
CA PRO A 48 -53.02 -47.37 55.82
C PRO A 48 -53.41 -47.02 57.26
N GLN A 49 -54.61 -47.44 57.66
CA GLN A 49 -55.16 -47.24 59.00
C GLN A 49 -54.44 -48.07 60.07
N ILE A 50 -54.39 -47.49 61.27
CA ILE A 50 -53.81 -48.02 62.50
C ILE A 50 -54.80 -49.00 63.16
N PRO A 51 -54.35 -50.18 63.62
CA PRO A 51 -54.96 -50.86 64.76
C PRO A 51 -54.08 -50.73 66.02
N GLN A 52 -54.74 -50.54 67.16
CA GLN A 52 -54.17 -50.14 68.44
C GLN A 52 -53.62 -51.32 69.26
N SER A 53 -52.46 -51.11 69.89
CA SER A 53 -52.01 -51.56 71.25
C SER A 53 -51.77 -53.06 71.55
N PRO A 54 -51.07 -53.41 72.65
CA PRO A 54 -49.78 -52.90 73.14
C PRO A 54 -48.79 -54.05 73.45
N THR A 55 -47.50 -53.87 73.23
CA THR A 55 -46.49 -54.71 73.91
C THR A 55 -45.24 -53.88 74.17
N THR A 56 -45.06 -53.53 75.44
CA THR A 56 -43.82 -52.98 75.99
C THR A 56 -42.72 -54.03 75.91
N PHE A 57 -42.00 -54.07 74.79
CA PHE A 57 -40.68 -54.66 74.72
C PHE A 57 -39.65 -53.55 74.91
N SER A 58 -39.02 -53.51 76.08
CA SER A 58 -37.83 -52.70 76.31
C SER A 58 -36.70 -53.23 75.43
N ILE A 59 -36.48 -52.57 74.30
CA ILE A 59 -35.30 -52.79 73.45
C ILE A 59 -34.10 -52.21 74.20
N PRO A 60 -33.07 -52.99 74.55
CA PRO A 60 -31.83 -52.42 75.09
C PRO A 60 -31.19 -51.55 74.00
N PRO A 61 -30.62 -50.37 74.33
CA PRO A 61 -30.02 -49.51 73.32
C PRO A 61 -28.89 -50.28 72.65
N ALA A 62 -29.04 -50.56 71.34
CA ALA A 62 -27.96 -51.04 70.51
C ALA A 62 -26.89 -49.95 70.49
N GLN A 63 -25.86 -50.10 71.32
CA GLN A 63 -24.70 -49.22 71.29
C GLN A 63 -24.00 -49.45 69.95
N PRO A 64 -23.83 -48.42 69.10
CA PRO A 64 -22.98 -48.56 67.92
C PRO A 64 -21.58 -48.93 68.42
N SER A 65 -21.04 -50.04 67.92
CA SER A 65 -19.69 -50.46 68.28
C SER A 65 -18.69 -49.36 67.94
N ILE A 66 -17.82 -49.01 68.88
CA ILE A 66 -16.83 -47.91 68.78
C ILE A 66 -16.04 -47.96 67.47
N ALA A 67 -15.74 -49.17 66.96
CA ALA A 67 -15.08 -49.39 65.67
C ALA A 67 -15.80 -48.74 64.47
N SER A 68 -17.14 -48.75 64.45
CA SER A 68 -17.94 -48.12 63.39
C SER A 68 -17.91 -46.58 63.49
N GLN A 69 -17.70 -46.04 64.70
CA GLN A 69 -17.64 -44.60 64.92
C GLN A 69 -16.29 -44.01 64.48
N ASP A 70 -15.21 -44.75 64.66
CA ASP A 70 -13.87 -44.39 64.16
C ASP A 70 -13.81 -44.39 62.62
N GLU A 71 -14.44 -45.37 61.98
CA GLU A 71 -14.54 -45.45 60.52
C GLU A 71 -15.33 -44.25 59.94
N ILE A 72 -16.46 -43.89 60.58
CA ILE A 72 -17.23 -42.69 60.21
C ILE A 72 -16.39 -41.42 60.39
N ALA A 73 -15.59 -41.33 61.45
CA ALA A 73 -14.71 -40.19 61.67
C ALA A 73 -13.60 -40.09 60.61
N ALA A 74 -13.01 -41.22 60.21
CA ALA A 74 -12.01 -41.29 59.14
C ALA A 74 -12.60 -40.87 57.78
N LEU A 75 -13.77 -41.40 57.42
CA LEU A 75 -14.48 -41.04 56.19
C LEU A 75 -14.83 -39.54 56.16
N ARG A 76 -15.26 -38.96 57.29
CA ARG A 76 -15.51 -37.51 57.38
C ARG A 76 -14.26 -36.67 57.11
N ARG A 77 -13.10 -37.09 57.62
CA ARG A 77 -11.82 -36.41 57.32
C ARG A 77 -11.48 -36.49 55.84
N GLN A 78 -11.60 -37.68 55.25
CA GLN A 78 -11.34 -37.87 53.82
C GLN A 78 -12.27 -37.03 52.94
N VAL A 79 -13.56 -36.95 53.27
CA VAL A 79 -14.53 -36.10 52.55
C VAL A 79 -14.12 -34.63 52.66
N ASN A 80 -13.69 -34.16 53.83
CA ASN A 80 -13.24 -32.78 54.00
C ASN A 80 -11.97 -32.47 53.19
N GLU A 81 -11.01 -33.40 53.16
CA GLU A 81 -9.79 -33.28 52.36
C GLU A 81 -10.11 -33.22 50.86
N LEU A 82 -10.97 -34.13 50.37
CA LEU A 82 -11.41 -34.15 48.98
C LEU A 82 -12.18 -32.87 48.61
N ASN A 83 -13.03 -32.35 49.49
CA ASN A 83 -13.74 -31.08 49.27
C ASN A 83 -12.78 -29.89 49.16
N ASN A 84 -11.74 -29.84 50.01
CA ASN A 84 -10.73 -28.80 49.93
C ASN A 84 -9.91 -28.90 48.64
N ALA A 85 -9.52 -30.11 48.24
CA ALA A 85 -8.82 -30.34 46.98
C ALA A 85 -9.68 -29.94 45.76
N LEU A 86 -10.97 -30.27 45.78
CA LEU A 86 -11.91 -29.88 44.74
C LEU A 86 -12.01 -28.35 44.62
N LEU A 87 -12.13 -27.65 45.75
CA LEU A 87 -12.20 -26.19 45.78
C LEU A 87 -10.93 -25.54 45.21
N GLN A 88 -9.75 -26.08 45.54
CA GLN A 88 -8.47 -25.61 44.97
C GLN A 88 -8.42 -25.82 43.46
N LYS A 89 -8.84 -27.01 42.98
CA LYS A 89 -8.87 -27.30 41.54
C LYS A 89 -9.87 -26.42 40.80
N ASP A 90 -11.01 -26.10 41.40
CA ASP A 90 -11.98 -25.16 40.83
C ASP A 90 -11.40 -23.74 40.71
N GLN A 91 -10.61 -23.30 41.68
CA GLN A 91 -9.92 -22.01 41.61
C GLN A 91 -8.86 -22.00 40.50
N GLU A 92 -8.03 -23.05 40.40
CA GLU A 92 -7.06 -23.23 39.32
C GLU A 92 -7.75 -23.20 37.95
N LEU A 93 -8.86 -23.93 37.79
CA LEU A 93 -9.63 -23.95 36.53
C LEU A 93 -10.18 -22.57 36.16
N ARG A 94 -10.65 -21.78 37.13
CA ARG A 94 -11.10 -20.41 36.87
C ARG A 94 -9.95 -19.52 36.41
N GLN A 95 -8.78 -19.63 37.04
CA GLN A 95 -7.58 -18.88 36.64
C GLN A 95 -7.14 -19.27 35.22
N LEU A 96 -7.06 -20.57 34.92
CA LEU A 96 -6.70 -21.07 33.60
C LEU A 96 -7.68 -20.57 32.53
N ARG A 97 -8.98 -20.59 32.79
CA ARG A 97 -10.00 -20.04 31.87
C ARG A 97 -9.79 -18.54 31.62
N GLY A 98 -9.45 -17.78 32.66
CA GLY A 98 -9.09 -16.36 32.53
C GLY A 98 -7.86 -16.15 31.65
N ASN A 99 -6.82 -16.95 31.86
CA ASN A 99 -5.60 -16.88 31.05
C ASN A 99 -5.86 -17.23 29.58
N VAL A 100 -6.66 -18.27 29.31
CA VAL A 100 -7.06 -18.65 27.95
C VAL A 100 -7.80 -17.51 27.25
N SER A 101 -8.74 -16.86 27.95
CA SER A 101 -9.47 -15.71 27.40
C SER A 101 -8.53 -14.53 27.10
N ASN A 102 -7.58 -14.23 27.98
CA ASN A 102 -6.57 -13.19 27.76
C ASN A 102 -5.69 -13.51 26.54
N PHE A 103 -5.14 -14.73 26.46
CA PHE A 103 -4.33 -15.14 25.31
C PHE A 103 -5.11 -15.11 23.99
N GLN A 104 -6.39 -15.45 24.01
CA GLN A 104 -7.25 -15.37 22.84
C GLN A 104 -7.44 -13.91 22.37
N ALA A 105 -7.63 -12.98 23.29
CA ALA A 105 -7.69 -11.55 22.97
C ALA A 105 -6.36 -11.01 22.43
N GLN A 106 -5.23 -11.43 23.01
CA GLN A 106 -3.91 -11.05 22.50
C GLN A 106 -3.66 -11.59 21.09
N LEU A 107 -4.03 -12.84 20.81
CA LEU A 107 -3.91 -13.44 19.48
C LEU A 107 -4.71 -12.64 18.44
N GLN A 108 -5.96 -12.29 18.73
CA GLN A 108 -6.77 -11.43 17.86
C GLN A 108 -6.12 -10.06 17.63
N GLY A 109 -5.54 -9.47 18.68
CA GLY A 109 -4.78 -8.22 18.57
C GLY A 109 -3.55 -8.34 17.66
N TYR A 110 -2.80 -9.43 17.77
CA TYR A 110 -1.64 -9.69 16.91
C TYR A 110 -2.05 -9.98 15.47
N GLU A 111 -3.13 -10.72 15.22
CA GLU A 111 -3.68 -10.95 13.88
C GLU A 111 -4.10 -9.64 13.19
N GLY A 112 -4.74 -8.74 13.94
CA GLY A 112 -5.07 -7.40 13.46
C GLY A 112 -3.81 -6.60 13.07
N LYS A 113 -2.79 -6.61 13.93
CA LYS A 113 -1.52 -5.93 13.66
C LYS A 113 -0.79 -6.50 12.45
N ILE A 114 -0.78 -7.82 12.27
CA ILE A 114 -0.20 -8.48 11.10
C ILE A 114 -0.92 -8.04 9.82
N THR A 115 -2.26 -7.98 9.86
CA THR A 115 -3.05 -7.52 8.71
C THR A 115 -2.72 -6.08 8.34
N GLN A 116 -2.65 -5.17 9.32
CA GLN A 116 -2.26 -3.78 9.10
C GLN A 116 -0.85 -3.65 8.49
N LEU A 117 0.13 -4.36 9.05
CA LEU A 117 1.51 -4.34 8.55
C LEU A 117 1.62 -4.89 7.13
N ASN A 118 0.84 -5.91 6.78
CA ASN A 118 0.80 -6.44 5.41
C ASN A 118 0.23 -5.42 4.41
N GLN A 119 -0.80 -4.65 4.79
CA GLN A 119 -1.35 -3.58 3.96
C GLN A 119 -0.35 -2.44 3.76
N GLU A 120 0.33 -2.02 4.84
CA GLU A 120 1.37 -1.00 4.78
C GLU A 120 2.53 -1.43 3.88
N LYS A 121 2.98 -2.67 4.04
CA LYS A 121 4.02 -3.28 3.19
C LYS A 121 3.62 -3.23 1.71
N GLY A 122 2.40 -3.66 1.36
CA GLY A 122 1.93 -3.62 -0.03
C GLY A 122 1.88 -2.20 -0.60
N THR A 123 1.48 -1.22 0.23
CA THR A 123 1.49 0.19 -0.16
C THR A 123 2.90 0.71 -0.43
N LEU A 124 3.86 0.37 0.43
CA LEU A 124 5.27 0.75 0.26
C LEU A 124 5.90 0.09 -0.97
N GLU A 125 5.59 -1.19 -1.23
CA GLU A 125 6.06 -1.90 -2.42
C GLU A 125 5.58 -1.23 -3.72
N MET A 126 4.31 -0.81 -3.79
CA MET A 126 3.79 -0.04 -4.93
C MET A 126 4.50 1.31 -5.09
N LYS A 127 4.75 2.02 -3.99
CA LYS A 127 5.46 3.31 -4.01
C LYS A 127 6.90 3.15 -4.51
N VAL A 128 7.59 2.09 -4.11
CA VAL A 128 8.94 1.78 -4.59
C VAL A 128 8.93 1.54 -6.11
N GLN A 129 8.00 0.71 -6.61
CA GLN A 129 7.88 0.46 -8.05
C GLN A 129 7.62 1.75 -8.84
N GLN A 130 6.78 2.64 -8.32
CA GLN A 130 6.52 3.93 -8.97
C GLN A 130 7.78 4.80 -9.05
N ILE A 131 8.53 4.90 -7.95
CA ILE A 131 9.79 5.67 -7.90
C ILE A 131 10.85 5.06 -8.83
N GLU A 132 10.91 3.73 -8.94
CA GLU A 132 11.82 3.05 -9.87
C GLU A 132 11.49 3.37 -11.33
N GLN A 133 10.20 3.37 -11.70
CA GLN A 133 9.74 3.75 -13.04
C GLN A 133 10.04 5.23 -13.35
N GLU A 134 9.80 6.13 -12.39
CA GLU A 134 10.13 7.54 -12.53
C GLU A 134 11.64 7.76 -12.74
N ASN A 135 12.47 7.10 -11.93
CA ASN A 135 13.92 7.15 -12.09
C ASN A 135 14.38 6.64 -13.45
N MET A 136 13.81 5.52 -13.94
CA MET A 136 14.13 4.99 -15.26
C MET A 136 13.73 5.97 -16.38
N THR A 137 12.60 6.65 -16.21
CA THR A 137 12.14 7.68 -17.15
C THR A 137 13.07 8.88 -17.16
N LEU A 138 13.48 9.37 -15.98
CA LEU A 138 14.43 10.48 -15.85
C LEU A 138 15.80 10.11 -16.43
N GLN A 139 16.31 8.91 -16.17
CA GLN A 139 17.58 8.42 -16.73
C GLN A 139 17.54 8.38 -18.27
N GLN A 140 16.42 7.96 -18.86
CA GLN A 140 16.25 7.98 -20.32
C GLN A 140 16.24 9.39 -20.91
N GLN A 141 15.82 10.42 -20.15
CA GLN A 141 15.84 11.82 -20.60
C GLN A 141 17.22 12.47 -20.56
N ILE A 142 18.15 11.97 -19.74
CA ILE A 142 19.50 12.55 -19.58
C ILE A 142 20.26 12.55 -20.91
N GLY A 143 20.27 11.43 -21.65
CA GLY A 143 21.02 11.30 -22.91
C GLY A 143 20.58 12.31 -23.99
N PRO A 144 19.29 12.39 -24.33
CA PRO A 144 18.77 13.38 -25.28
C PRO A 144 19.09 14.83 -24.86
N LEU A 145 18.93 15.17 -23.58
CA LEU A 145 19.25 16.50 -23.08
C LEU A 145 20.75 16.82 -23.19
N GLN A 146 21.62 15.87 -22.86
CA GLN A 146 23.07 16.03 -23.05
C GLN A 146 23.44 16.24 -24.52
N SER A 147 22.81 15.50 -25.43
CA SER A 147 23.00 15.67 -26.89
C SER A 147 22.53 17.05 -27.38
N GLN A 148 21.38 17.51 -26.87
CA GLN A 148 20.86 18.84 -27.18
C GLN A 148 21.80 19.95 -26.69
N VAL A 149 22.35 19.81 -25.47
CA VAL A 149 23.35 20.75 -24.92
C VAL A 149 24.61 20.78 -25.79
N SER A 150 25.12 19.62 -26.20
CA SER A 150 26.30 19.54 -27.09
C SER A 150 26.05 20.22 -28.43
N THR A 151 24.88 20.00 -29.04
CA THR A 151 24.49 20.65 -30.31
C THR A 151 24.44 22.17 -30.16
N LEU A 152 23.79 22.67 -29.11
CA LEU A 152 23.69 24.11 -28.84
C LEU A 152 25.05 24.75 -28.57
N GLN A 153 25.95 24.05 -27.88
CA GLN A 153 27.33 24.52 -27.67
C GLN A 153 28.09 24.67 -28.98
N GLN A 154 27.96 23.71 -29.90
CA GLN A 154 28.57 23.79 -31.24
C GLN A 154 28.00 24.97 -32.05
N GLU A 155 26.67 25.17 -32.02
CA GLU A 155 26.04 26.30 -32.69
C GLU A 155 26.51 27.65 -32.13
N LEU A 156 26.65 27.77 -30.80
CA LEU A 156 27.17 28.96 -30.16
C LEU A 156 28.62 29.24 -30.57
N ALA A 157 29.48 28.22 -30.59
CA ALA A 157 30.87 28.37 -31.04
C ALA A 157 30.94 28.84 -32.50
N TYR A 158 30.13 28.26 -33.38
CA TYR A 158 30.05 28.68 -34.78
C TYR A 158 29.57 30.13 -34.93
N LYS A 159 28.50 30.52 -34.23
CA LYS A 159 27.97 31.89 -34.25
C LYS A 159 28.98 32.89 -33.69
N SER A 160 29.72 32.53 -32.65
CA SER A 160 30.78 33.38 -32.08
C SER A 160 31.86 33.65 -33.12
N LYS A 161 32.39 32.61 -33.76
CA LYS A 161 33.39 32.76 -34.82
C LYS A 161 32.92 33.68 -35.95
N ARG A 162 31.66 33.54 -36.36
CA ARG A 162 31.07 34.37 -37.41
C ARG A 162 30.87 35.83 -37.00
N ILE A 163 30.63 36.09 -35.71
CA ILE A 163 30.62 37.45 -35.18
C ILE A 163 32.03 38.06 -35.23
N ASP A 164 33.05 37.30 -34.85
CA ASP A 164 34.45 37.76 -34.87
C ASP A 164 34.92 38.07 -36.30
N GLU A 165 34.61 37.19 -37.26
CA GLU A 165 34.86 37.41 -38.71
C GLU A 165 34.17 38.66 -39.27
N LEU A 166 33.00 39.03 -38.74
CA LEU A 166 32.26 40.23 -39.17
C LEU A 166 32.71 41.51 -38.44
N LYS A 167 33.31 41.38 -37.25
CA LYS A 167 33.86 42.50 -36.48
C LYS A 167 35.24 42.91 -36.95
N GLU A 168 36.03 41.98 -37.50
CA GLU A 168 37.27 42.36 -38.17
C GLU A 168 36.93 43.33 -39.32
N PRO A 169 37.51 44.54 -39.34
CA PRO A 169 37.24 45.49 -40.40
C PRO A 169 37.72 44.86 -41.71
N LYS A 170 36.77 44.49 -42.57
CA LYS A 170 37.07 44.25 -43.98
C LYS A 170 37.71 45.53 -44.49
N ALA A 171 39.02 45.52 -44.66
CA ALA A 171 39.70 46.44 -45.54
C ALA A 171 39.11 46.21 -46.93
N VAL A 172 38.02 46.91 -47.23
CA VAL A 172 37.62 47.18 -48.61
C VAL A 172 38.80 47.93 -49.20
N MET A 173 39.62 47.16 -49.92
CA MET A 173 40.68 47.70 -50.76
C MET A 173 40.11 48.87 -51.54
N SER A 174 40.81 49.98 -51.43
CA SER A 174 40.55 51.24 -52.10
C SER A 174 40.56 51.08 -53.62
N SER A 175 39.65 51.81 -54.26
CA SER A 175 39.80 52.42 -55.60
C SER A 175 39.73 51.49 -56.81
N SER A 176 38.54 51.45 -57.45
CA SER A 176 38.35 51.36 -58.92
C SER A 176 36.90 51.66 -59.36
N LEU A 177 36.15 52.52 -58.66
CA LEU A 177 34.77 52.88 -59.04
C LEU A 177 34.60 54.40 -59.15
N GLY A 178 35.48 55.01 -59.93
CA GLY A 178 35.52 56.45 -60.14
C GLY A 178 36.11 56.81 -61.49
N GLN A 179 35.61 56.22 -62.58
CA GLN A 179 35.75 56.76 -63.92
C GLN A 179 34.57 56.29 -64.77
N GLY A 180 33.81 57.26 -65.29
CA GLY A 180 32.47 57.07 -65.83
C GLY A 180 32.41 56.55 -67.26
N THR A 181 31.19 56.31 -67.74
CA THR A 181 30.66 56.83 -69.01
C THR A 181 29.15 56.58 -69.08
N GLN A 182 28.50 57.44 -69.86
CA GLN A 182 27.08 57.73 -69.98
C GLN A 182 26.24 56.65 -70.67
N ASN A 183 24.93 56.68 -70.36
CA ASN A 183 23.75 56.44 -71.21
C ASN A 183 23.74 55.29 -72.23
N GLN A 184 22.79 54.35 -72.05
CA GLN A 184 21.58 54.24 -72.89
C GLN A 184 20.62 53.15 -72.37
N THR A 185 19.35 53.50 -72.26
CA THR A 185 18.16 52.63 -72.23
C THR A 185 17.90 52.09 -73.67
N PRO A 186 17.25 50.92 -73.90
CA PRO A 186 15.80 50.81 -73.67
C PRO A 186 15.21 49.42 -73.29
N ASN A 187 14.03 49.53 -72.69
CA ASN A 187 12.79 48.76 -72.94
C ASN A 187 12.51 47.33 -72.43
N TYR A 188 11.39 47.31 -71.69
CA TYR A 188 10.26 46.38 -71.57
C TYR A 188 10.48 44.89 -71.25
N GLY A 189 9.87 44.51 -70.11
CA GLY A 189 9.42 43.15 -69.84
C GLY A 189 8.70 43.11 -68.50
N ALA A 190 7.38 43.27 -68.53
CA ALA A 190 6.48 43.09 -67.39
C ALA A 190 6.56 41.67 -66.81
N ILE A 191 6.18 41.50 -65.54
CA ILE A 191 5.17 40.55 -65.02
C ILE A 191 5.28 40.43 -63.48
N SER A 192 4.18 40.82 -62.83
CA SER A 192 3.60 40.29 -61.58
C SER A 192 4.27 40.52 -60.21
N SER A 193 3.68 41.45 -59.45
CA SER A 193 3.42 41.34 -58.00
C SER A 193 2.31 40.27 -57.75
N PRO A 194 1.98 39.79 -56.51
CA PRO A 194 2.26 40.36 -55.16
C PRO A 194 2.53 39.26 -54.07
N PRO A 195 2.38 39.46 -52.74
CA PRO A 195 2.34 40.68 -51.91
C PRO A 195 3.37 40.71 -50.75
N ILE A 196 3.85 41.91 -50.45
CA ILE A 196 3.90 42.59 -49.12
C ILE A 196 3.94 41.67 -47.88
N GLU A 197 5.13 41.46 -47.32
CA GLU A 197 5.30 41.09 -45.92
C GLU A 197 5.34 42.36 -45.06
N THR A 198 4.18 42.67 -44.47
CA THR A 198 4.05 43.65 -43.41
C THR A 198 4.76 43.12 -42.17
N ASN A 199 5.88 43.75 -41.81
CA ASN A 199 6.43 43.70 -40.47
C ASN A 199 5.41 44.26 -39.47
N GLN A 200 4.80 43.39 -38.67
CA GLN A 200 4.06 43.80 -37.47
C GLN A 200 4.21 42.74 -36.37
N PHE A 201 5.06 43.10 -35.40
CA PHE A 201 5.05 42.74 -34.00
C PHE A 201 4.19 41.55 -33.54
N GLY A 202 4.87 40.54 -33.01
CA GLY A 202 4.48 39.96 -31.72
C GLY A 202 3.36 38.93 -31.74
N THR A 203 3.62 37.75 -32.33
CA THR A 203 3.30 36.43 -31.77
C THR A 203 3.68 35.39 -32.83
N LYS A 204 4.59 34.48 -32.51
CA LYS A 204 4.92 33.35 -33.39
C LYS A 204 3.61 32.64 -33.77
N ARG A 205 3.27 32.57 -35.07
CA ARG A 205 2.10 31.80 -35.52
C ARG A 205 2.30 30.36 -35.07
N LYS A 206 1.54 29.94 -34.05
CA LYS A 206 1.48 28.55 -33.64
C LYS A 206 0.92 27.76 -34.84
N VAL A 207 1.49 26.59 -35.10
CA VAL A 207 1.07 25.68 -36.19
C VAL A 207 0.82 24.32 -35.56
N CYS A 208 -0.33 23.70 -35.86
CA CYS A 208 -0.63 22.36 -35.41
C CYS A 208 0.34 21.37 -36.08
N PRO A 209 1.09 20.56 -35.32
CA PRO A 209 2.04 19.60 -35.87
C PRO A 209 1.35 18.43 -36.59
N ASN A 210 0.07 18.17 -36.33
CA ASN A 210 -0.66 17.05 -36.94
C ASN A 210 -1.32 17.40 -38.28
N CYS A 211 -1.85 18.62 -38.44
CA CYS A 211 -2.59 19.01 -39.66
C CYS A 211 -2.17 20.34 -40.29
N ALA A 212 -1.05 20.92 -39.82
CA ALA A 212 -0.50 22.20 -40.29
C ALA A 212 -1.46 23.41 -40.21
N ALA A 213 -2.61 23.27 -39.54
CA ALA A 213 -3.52 24.39 -39.33
C ALA A 213 -2.85 25.43 -38.41
N SER A 214 -2.93 26.71 -38.79
CA SER A 214 -2.32 27.82 -38.06
C SER A 214 -3.32 28.93 -37.76
N GLY A 215 -2.95 29.85 -36.86
CA GLY A 215 -3.79 31.00 -36.51
C GLY A 215 -4.99 30.61 -35.66
N THR A 216 -6.21 30.95 -36.11
CA THR A 216 -7.47 30.80 -35.36
C THR A 216 -7.88 29.34 -35.11
N ALA A 217 -7.23 28.39 -35.78
CA ALA A 217 -7.47 26.96 -35.58
C ALA A 217 -6.80 26.38 -34.31
N ILE A 218 -6.07 27.20 -33.56
CA ILE A 218 -5.35 26.77 -32.35
C ILE A 218 -5.91 27.53 -31.15
N LYS A 219 -6.43 26.78 -30.16
CA LYS A 219 -6.92 27.32 -28.89
C LYS A 219 -5.99 26.96 -27.76
N GLU A 220 -5.73 27.90 -26.87
CA GLU A 220 -4.98 27.65 -25.64
C GLU A 220 -5.96 27.28 -24.52
N ILE A 221 -5.78 26.12 -23.90
CA ILE A 221 -6.63 25.57 -22.83
C ILE A 221 -5.75 25.20 -21.64
N GLU A 222 -6.30 25.32 -20.43
CA GLU A 222 -5.63 24.89 -19.20
C GLU A 222 -5.59 23.36 -19.10
N ASP A 223 -4.38 22.83 -18.91
CA ASP A 223 -4.12 21.43 -18.66
C ASP A 223 -4.30 21.12 -17.18
N LYS A 224 -5.50 20.65 -16.84
CA LYS A 224 -5.86 20.26 -15.45
C LYS A 224 -5.02 19.12 -14.90
N THR A 225 -4.27 18.42 -15.74
CA THR A 225 -3.38 17.33 -15.32
C THR A 225 -2.00 17.82 -14.87
N ARG A 226 -1.62 19.07 -15.21
CA ARG A 226 -0.29 19.61 -14.94
C ARG A 226 -0.38 20.93 -14.18
N ILE A 227 -0.22 20.85 -12.86
CA ILE A 227 -0.30 22.01 -11.96
C ILE A 227 1.09 22.66 -11.84
N ILE A 228 1.18 23.97 -12.08
CA ILE A 228 2.41 24.77 -11.97
C ILE A 228 2.64 25.22 -10.52
N SER A 229 1.60 25.71 -9.84
CA SER A 229 1.70 26.16 -8.44
C SER A 229 0.37 25.99 -7.71
N TYR A 230 0.47 25.74 -6.40
CA TYR A 230 -0.67 25.46 -5.51
C TYR A 230 -1.03 26.63 -4.55
N ILE A 231 -0.27 27.72 -4.53
CA ILE A 231 -0.44 28.80 -3.54
C ILE A 231 -0.37 30.17 -4.24
N PRO A 232 -1.32 31.09 -4.04
CA PRO A 232 -2.55 31.00 -3.23
C PRO A 232 -3.76 30.35 -3.92
N LYS A 233 -3.69 30.04 -5.23
CA LYS A 233 -4.68 29.25 -5.98
C LYS A 233 -3.96 28.28 -6.92
N GLN A 234 -4.58 27.14 -7.22
CA GLN A 234 -4.08 26.20 -8.22
C GLN A 234 -3.97 26.90 -9.58
N THR A 235 -2.78 26.91 -10.14
CA THR A 235 -2.50 27.43 -11.49
C THR A 235 -2.07 26.27 -12.37
N TYR A 236 -2.79 26.05 -13.46
CA TYR A 236 -2.57 24.95 -14.39
C TYR A 236 -1.65 25.37 -15.53
N ALA A 237 -0.89 24.42 -16.07
CA ALA A 237 -0.12 24.64 -17.29
C ALA A 237 -1.07 24.88 -18.47
N LYS A 238 -0.59 25.58 -19.48
CA LYS A 238 -1.37 25.84 -20.68
C LYS A 238 -0.91 24.91 -21.80
N LYS A 239 -1.87 24.32 -22.51
CA LYS A 239 -1.64 23.50 -23.71
C LYS A 239 -2.44 24.05 -24.88
N ASN A 240 -2.01 23.78 -26.10
CA ASN A 240 -2.71 24.18 -27.31
C ASN A 240 -3.51 22.99 -27.84
N ILE A 241 -4.74 23.22 -28.27
CA ILE A 241 -5.56 22.24 -28.99
C ILE A 241 -5.87 22.76 -30.39
N CYS A 242 -5.70 21.89 -31.38
CA CYS A 242 -6.14 22.16 -32.73
C CYS A 242 -7.63 21.87 -32.88
N THR A 243 -8.42 22.87 -33.26
CA THR A 243 -9.87 22.71 -33.47
C THR A 243 -10.23 21.94 -34.73
N LYS A 244 -9.26 21.71 -35.63
CA LYS A 244 -9.47 20.98 -36.88
C LYS A 244 -9.29 19.47 -36.73
N CYS A 245 -8.29 19.04 -35.97
CA CYS A 245 -7.97 17.61 -35.80
C CYS A 245 -8.04 17.12 -34.35
N GLY A 246 -8.35 17.99 -33.38
CA GLY A 246 -8.41 17.64 -31.96
C GLY A 246 -7.06 17.40 -31.30
N PHE A 247 -5.94 17.56 -32.01
CA PHE A 247 -4.61 17.27 -31.47
C PHE A 247 -4.18 18.31 -30.43
N GLU A 248 -3.67 17.83 -29.29
CA GLU A 248 -3.20 18.63 -28.15
C GLU A 248 -1.67 18.67 -28.09
N PHE A 249 -1.06 19.85 -27.89
CA PHE A 249 0.40 20.05 -27.86
C PHE A 249 0.86 21.32 -27.13
#